data_AF-A0A1R3TQQ7-F1
#
_entry.id   AF-A0A1R3TQQ7-F1
#
_cell.length_a   1.000
_cell.length_b   1.000
_cell.length_c   1.000
_cell.angle_alpha   90.00
_cell.angle_beta   90.00
_cell.angle_gamma   90.00
#
_symmetry.space_group_name_H-M   'P 1'
#
loop_
_entity.id
_entity.type
_entity.pdbx_description
1 polymer ?
#
loop_
_entity_poly.entity_id
_entity_poly.type
_entity_poly.pdbx_seq_one_letter_code
_entity_poly.pdbx_strand_id
1 'polypeptide(L)'
;MAVYVYVVARDFGFAPNPFHGVCTLATCKPVVRRMASEGDWVIGMGGGKLKAVNRCIFAMRVTETLKFDEYWSDPRFRDKKPVRNGSRKMMLGDNIYHQRDGSWQQANSHHSRTDGSPDADNIKTDTGTDRVLISDNFFYFGKAAPEIPEQVLNSVGYKNLRGHRVFLEDKCRELLDWLTGSQSEHLNQIVDDPFQFHQSGARYSVSADKVLN
;
A
#
# COMPACT_ATOMS: atom_id res chain seq x y z
N MET A 1 -1.86 -20.85 0.66
CA MET A 1 -1.57 -19.40 0.59
C MET A 1 -2.27 -18.76 -0.61
N ALA A 2 -2.61 -17.48 -0.56
CA ALA A 2 -3.14 -16.70 -1.68
C ALA A 2 -2.23 -15.51 -2.05
N VAL A 3 -2.33 -15.07 -3.30
CA VAL A 3 -1.62 -13.89 -3.83
C VAL A 3 -2.65 -12.89 -4.35
N TYR A 4 -2.72 -11.75 -3.69
CA TYR A 4 -3.56 -10.61 -4.05
C TYR A 4 -2.78 -9.65 -4.93
N VAL A 5 -3.19 -9.52 -6.19
CA VAL A 5 -2.53 -8.62 -7.15
C VAL A 5 -3.46 -7.49 -7.52
N TYR A 6 -3.02 -6.24 -7.41
CA TYR A 6 -3.82 -5.09 -7.81
C TYR A 6 -3.00 -4.05 -8.56
N VAL A 7 -3.70 -3.20 -9.33
CA VAL A 7 -3.07 -2.07 -10.02
C VAL A 7 -2.89 -0.87 -9.08
N VAL A 8 -1.65 -0.42 -8.94
CA VAL A 8 -1.22 0.81 -8.28
C VAL A 8 -1.40 1.95 -9.30
N ALA A 9 -2.47 2.72 -9.11
CA ALA A 9 -2.78 3.85 -9.97
C ALA A 9 -2.01 5.11 -9.58
N ARG A 10 -1.61 5.19 -8.31
CA ARG A 10 -0.91 6.30 -7.69
C ARG A 10 0.05 5.74 -6.66
N ASP A 11 1.29 6.22 -6.66
CA ASP A 11 2.34 5.71 -5.78
C ASP A 11 3.08 6.89 -5.14
N PHE A 12 2.51 7.37 -4.03
CA PHE A 12 3.13 8.41 -3.21
C PHE A 12 4.02 7.82 -2.13
N GLY A 13 3.87 6.53 -1.77
CA GLY A 13 4.40 5.95 -0.53
C GLY A 13 3.47 6.10 0.68
N PHE A 14 2.17 6.31 0.45
CA PHE A 14 1.14 6.40 1.49
C PHE A 14 0.45 5.06 1.76
N ALA A 15 0.03 4.31 0.73
CA ALA A 15 -0.60 3.00 0.90
C ALA A 15 -0.41 2.16 -0.40
N PRO A 16 0.60 1.28 -0.44
CA PRO A 16 1.44 0.87 0.68
C PRO A 16 2.38 1.99 1.17
N ASN A 17 2.69 1.98 2.47
CA ASN A 17 3.74 2.80 3.07
C ASN A 17 4.95 1.90 3.39
N PRO A 18 6.08 2.05 2.68
CA PRO A 18 7.25 1.17 2.85
C PRO A 18 8.26 1.68 3.88
N PHE A 19 8.01 2.85 4.47
CA PHE A 19 9.01 3.55 5.27
C PHE A 19 9.11 2.99 6.69
N HIS A 20 10.20 3.31 7.39
CA HIS A 20 10.42 2.96 8.80
C HIS A 20 10.55 1.45 9.06
N GLY A 21 11.15 0.70 8.12
CA GLY A 21 11.57 -0.69 8.31
C GLY A 21 10.49 -1.75 8.14
N VAL A 22 9.24 -1.35 7.90
CA VAL A 22 8.10 -2.25 7.65
C VAL A 22 7.24 -1.70 6.51
N CYS A 23 6.67 -2.59 5.71
CA CYS A 23 5.69 -2.21 4.69
C CYS A 23 4.27 -2.39 5.25
N THR A 24 3.44 -1.37 5.11
CA THR A 24 2.08 -1.36 5.63
C THR A 24 1.07 -1.04 4.54
N LEU A 25 -0.10 -1.66 4.61
CA LEU A 25 -1.28 -1.28 3.84
C LEU A 25 -2.40 -1.01 4.85
N ALA A 26 -2.40 0.20 5.41
CA ALA A 26 -3.38 0.63 6.40
C ALA A 26 -4.65 1.22 5.80
N THR A 27 -4.53 1.92 4.67
CA THR A 27 -5.63 2.61 3.99
C THR A 27 -5.78 2.11 2.56
N CYS A 28 -6.79 2.59 1.84
CA CYS A 28 -7.09 2.14 0.47
C CYS A 28 -7.38 0.62 0.40
N LYS A 29 -7.71 0.12 -0.80
CA LYS A 29 -7.88 -1.33 -1.10
C LYS A 29 -8.63 -2.13 0.01
N PRO A 30 -9.79 -1.67 0.50
CA PRO A 30 -10.47 -2.27 1.67
C PRO A 30 -10.80 -3.76 1.47
N VAL A 31 -11.11 -4.17 0.23
CA VAL A 31 -11.38 -5.58 -0.07
C VAL A 31 -10.15 -6.47 0.12
N VAL A 32 -8.96 -6.01 -0.31
CA VAL A 32 -7.70 -6.76 -0.10
C VAL A 32 -7.36 -6.80 1.38
N ARG A 33 -7.44 -5.67 2.09
CA ARG A 33 -7.19 -5.59 3.54
C ARG A 33 -8.11 -6.52 4.33
N ARG A 34 -9.38 -6.62 3.93
CA ARG A 34 -10.37 -7.51 4.58
C ARG A 34 -10.09 -8.99 4.35
N MET A 35 -9.57 -9.36 3.19
CA MET A 35 -9.47 -10.77 2.77
C MET A 35 -8.10 -11.40 3.03
N ALA A 36 -7.01 -10.63 2.91
CA ALA A 36 -5.67 -11.15 3.09
C ALA A 36 -5.40 -11.57 4.54
N SER A 37 -4.84 -12.77 4.69
CA SER A 37 -4.41 -13.35 5.95
C SER A 37 -2.89 -13.37 6.07
N GLU A 38 -2.38 -13.59 7.28
CA GLU A 38 -0.95 -13.84 7.48
C GLU A 38 -0.48 -15.01 6.60
N GLY A 39 0.69 -14.84 5.99
CA GLY A 39 1.24 -15.76 4.99
C GLY A 39 0.83 -15.47 3.54
N ASP A 40 -0.26 -14.72 3.30
CA ASP A 40 -0.65 -14.32 1.95
C ASP A 40 0.27 -13.22 1.39
N TRP A 41 0.41 -13.16 0.07
CA TRP A 41 1.14 -12.09 -0.60
C TRP A 41 0.21 -11.01 -1.13
N VAL A 42 0.64 -9.76 -1.05
CA VAL A 42 0.01 -8.63 -1.71
C VAL A 42 1.01 -7.99 -2.66
N ILE A 43 0.67 -7.91 -3.94
CA ILE A 43 1.53 -7.39 -5.01
C ILE A 43 0.85 -6.22 -5.70
N GLY A 44 1.54 -5.08 -5.74
CA GLY A 44 1.13 -3.88 -6.47
C GLY A 44 1.81 -3.78 -7.82
N MET A 45 1.02 -3.87 -8.88
CA MET A 45 1.48 -3.72 -10.26
C MET A 45 1.26 -2.28 -10.73
N GLY A 46 2.23 -1.69 -11.43
CA GLY A 46 2.10 -0.33 -11.95
C GLY A 46 0.95 -0.24 -12.97
N GLY A 47 0.20 0.86 -12.90
CA GLY A 47 -0.89 1.15 -13.84
C GLY A 47 -0.51 2.12 -14.94
N GLY A 48 -1.42 2.33 -15.89
CA GLY A 48 -1.24 3.29 -16.99
C GLY A 48 -1.00 4.73 -16.53
N LYS A 49 -1.61 5.16 -15.40
CA LYS A 49 -1.38 6.50 -14.82
C LYS A 49 0.07 6.73 -14.39
N LEU A 50 0.78 5.67 -14.00
CA LEU A 50 2.21 5.71 -13.65
C LEU A 50 3.12 5.46 -14.84
N LYS A 51 2.57 5.13 -16.03
CA LYS A 51 3.32 4.62 -17.19
C LYS A 51 4.22 3.42 -16.82
N ALA A 52 3.75 2.58 -15.91
CA ALA A 52 4.49 1.46 -15.34
C ALA A 52 3.72 0.13 -15.45
N VAL A 53 2.94 -0.03 -16.53
CA VAL A 53 2.18 -1.26 -16.81
C VAL A 53 3.15 -2.45 -16.80
N ASN A 54 2.71 -3.57 -16.21
CA ASN A 54 3.47 -4.82 -16.04
C ASN A 54 4.72 -4.74 -15.15
N ARG A 55 4.96 -3.60 -14.50
CA ARG A 55 6.08 -3.44 -13.55
C ARG A 55 5.61 -3.70 -12.11
N CYS A 56 6.42 -4.40 -11.32
CA CYS A 56 6.14 -4.64 -9.91
C CYS A 56 6.56 -3.41 -9.09
N ILE A 57 5.61 -2.65 -8.54
CA ILE A 57 5.91 -1.50 -7.68
C ILE A 57 6.33 -1.96 -6.29
N PHE A 58 5.59 -2.93 -5.75
CA PHE A 58 5.88 -3.53 -4.46
C PHE A 58 5.28 -4.94 -4.36
N ALA A 59 5.81 -5.71 -3.44
CA ALA A 59 5.22 -6.96 -2.98
C ALA A 59 5.47 -7.11 -1.48
N MET A 60 4.52 -7.69 -0.75
CA MET A 60 4.74 -8.01 0.67
C MET A 60 4.03 -9.29 1.04
N ARG A 61 4.68 -10.14 1.83
CA ARG A 61 4.01 -11.23 2.54
C ARG A 61 3.44 -10.67 3.82
N VAL A 62 2.13 -10.79 4.04
CA VAL A 62 1.50 -10.34 5.29
C VAL A 62 2.10 -11.14 6.44
N THR A 63 2.77 -10.48 7.37
CA THR A 63 3.35 -11.13 8.56
C THR A 63 2.62 -10.79 9.84
N GLU A 64 1.85 -9.71 9.85
CA GLU A 64 1.01 -9.31 10.98
C GLU A 64 -0.23 -8.56 10.47
N THR A 65 -1.32 -8.63 11.21
CA THR A 65 -2.49 -7.77 10.98
C THR A 65 -2.99 -7.16 12.28
N LEU A 66 -3.36 -5.88 12.23
CA LEU A 66 -3.87 -5.11 13.37
C LEU A 66 -5.14 -4.36 13.01
N LYS A 67 -5.96 -4.03 14.00
CA LYS A 67 -7.00 -3.00 13.88
C LYS A 67 -6.38 -1.61 13.94
N PHE A 68 -7.14 -0.58 13.54
CA PHE A 68 -6.63 0.80 13.54
C PHE A 68 -6.22 1.30 14.92
N ASP A 69 -6.98 0.99 15.98
CA ASP A 69 -6.63 1.43 17.35
C ASP A 69 -5.36 0.76 17.88
N GLU A 70 -5.15 -0.51 17.55
CA GLU A 70 -3.92 -1.25 17.87
C GLU A 70 -2.74 -0.64 17.12
N TYR A 71 -2.89 -0.42 15.81
CA TYR A 71 -1.87 0.24 14.98
C TYR A 71 -1.55 1.66 15.48
N TRP A 72 -2.55 2.43 15.89
CA TRP A 72 -2.40 3.79 16.40
C TRP A 72 -1.68 3.85 17.75
N SER A 73 -1.97 2.92 18.65
CA SER A 73 -1.43 2.93 20.01
C SER A 73 -0.07 2.23 20.15
N ASP A 74 0.27 1.33 19.23
CA ASP A 74 1.52 0.58 19.28
C ASP A 74 2.75 1.48 19.00
N PRO A 75 3.72 1.55 19.94
CA PRO A 75 4.94 2.35 19.79
C PRO A 75 5.78 2.02 18.55
N ARG A 76 5.72 0.78 18.02
CA ARG A 76 6.44 0.34 16.81
C ARG A 76 6.08 1.19 15.59
N PHE A 77 4.84 1.70 15.54
CA PHE A 77 4.30 2.43 14.39
C PHE A 77 4.11 3.92 14.67
N ARG A 78 4.80 4.46 15.68
CA ARG A 78 4.76 5.90 15.99
C ARG A 78 5.19 6.75 14.80
N ASP A 79 6.26 6.34 14.11
CA ASP A 79 6.81 7.07 12.97
C ASP A 79 5.99 6.88 11.69
N LYS A 80 5.00 5.98 11.71
CA LYS A 80 3.99 5.84 10.65
C LYS A 80 2.87 6.88 10.77
N LYS A 81 2.85 7.72 11.82
CA LYS A 81 1.91 8.84 11.93
C LYS A 81 2.40 10.04 11.12
N PRO A 82 1.53 10.71 10.35
CA PRO A 82 1.97 11.77 9.46
C PRO A 82 2.41 13.03 10.22
N VAL A 83 3.51 13.63 9.77
CA VAL A 83 3.98 14.96 10.18
C VAL A 83 4.03 15.85 8.95
N ARG A 84 3.00 16.68 8.74
CA ARG A 84 2.78 17.43 7.48
C ARG A 84 3.81 18.51 7.18
N ASN A 85 4.57 18.96 8.18
CA ASN A 85 5.71 19.87 8.05
C ASN A 85 7.07 19.14 8.14
N GLY A 86 7.08 17.81 8.10
CA GLY A 86 8.30 17.00 8.18
C GLY A 86 8.90 16.67 6.82
N SER A 87 9.80 15.67 6.81
CA SER A 87 10.34 15.12 5.56
C SER A 87 9.23 14.52 4.69
N ARG A 88 9.52 14.28 3.41
CA ARG A 88 8.58 13.59 2.49
C ARG A 88 8.08 12.25 3.05
N LYS A 89 8.97 11.45 3.64
CA LYS A 89 8.60 10.17 4.29
C LYS A 89 7.62 10.39 5.44
N MET A 90 7.91 11.35 6.31
CA MET A 90 7.07 11.68 7.46
C MET A 90 5.71 12.28 7.06
N MET A 91 5.63 13.02 5.96
CA MET A 91 4.34 13.55 5.47
C MET A 91 3.35 12.44 5.08
N LEU A 92 3.86 11.28 4.69
CA LEU A 92 3.09 10.18 4.09
C LEU A 92 2.81 9.02 5.06
N GLY A 93 2.95 9.23 6.36
CA GLY A 93 2.54 8.26 7.37
C GLY A 93 1.08 7.82 7.18
N ASP A 94 0.83 6.51 7.16
CA ASP A 94 -0.47 5.89 6.90
C ASP A 94 -1.25 5.51 8.18
N ASN A 95 -0.63 5.71 9.35
CA ASN A 95 -1.26 5.56 10.66
C ASN A 95 -2.07 6.81 11.00
N ILE A 96 -3.29 6.89 10.44
CA ILE A 96 -4.09 8.12 10.46
C ILE A 96 -5.45 7.98 11.14
N TYR A 97 -5.87 6.78 11.51
CA TYR A 97 -7.19 6.53 12.11
C TYR A 97 -7.07 5.94 13.50
N HIS A 98 -7.95 6.40 14.40
CA HIS A 98 -8.21 5.81 15.70
C HIS A 98 -9.63 6.20 16.14
N GLN A 99 -10.21 5.47 17.08
CA GLN A 99 -11.49 5.84 17.67
C GLN A 99 -11.27 6.69 18.93
N ARG A 100 -12.21 7.62 19.13
CA ARG A 100 -12.39 8.36 20.37
C ARG A 100 -13.88 8.50 20.61
N ASP A 101 -14.34 8.09 21.79
CA ASP A 101 -15.75 8.17 22.20
C ASP A 101 -16.71 7.55 21.16
N GLY A 102 -16.33 6.40 20.59
CA GLY A 102 -17.10 5.67 19.57
C GLY A 102 -17.10 6.30 18.17
N SER A 103 -16.30 7.34 17.93
CA SER A 103 -16.21 8.04 16.64
C SER A 103 -14.80 7.95 16.05
N TRP A 104 -14.72 7.68 14.74
CA TRP A 104 -13.46 7.71 14.01
C TRP A 104 -12.85 9.11 13.96
N GLN A 105 -11.59 9.20 14.37
CA GLN A 105 -10.74 10.37 14.25
C GLN A 105 -9.79 10.18 13.07
N GLN A 106 -9.49 11.26 12.34
CA GLN A 106 -8.52 11.26 11.25
C GLN A 106 -7.42 12.28 11.53
N ALA A 107 -6.16 11.84 11.46
CA ALA A 107 -5.00 12.73 11.52
C ALA A 107 -4.84 13.52 10.21
N ASN A 108 -4.32 14.75 10.31
CA ASN A 108 -3.99 15.57 9.14
C ASN A 108 -2.96 14.86 8.25
N SER A 109 -3.36 14.47 7.04
CA SER A 109 -2.68 13.45 6.25
C SER A 109 -2.95 13.57 4.76
N HIS A 110 -2.41 12.65 3.96
CA HIS A 110 -2.76 12.54 2.54
C HIS A 110 -4.27 12.35 2.30
N HIS A 111 -5.02 11.80 3.26
CA HIS A 111 -6.46 11.55 3.15
C HIS A 111 -7.34 12.56 3.91
N SER A 112 -6.77 13.64 4.45
CA SER A 112 -7.58 14.73 5.02
C SER A 112 -7.82 15.83 3.98
N ARG A 113 -8.68 16.81 4.30
CA ARG A 113 -8.93 17.98 3.44
C ARG A 113 -7.71 18.91 3.36
N THR A 114 -7.73 19.86 2.43
CA THR A 114 -6.64 20.82 2.18
C THR A 114 -6.24 21.60 3.44
N ASP A 115 -7.23 22.04 4.22
CA ASP A 115 -7.06 22.71 5.52
C ASP A 115 -6.61 21.77 6.66
N GLY A 116 -6.49 20.47 6.40
CA GLY A 116 -6.11 19.45 7.38
C GLY A 116 -7.28 18.87 8.18
N SER A 117 -8.51 19.36 7.97
CA SER A 117 -9.69 18.82 8.63
C SER A 117 -10.07 17.42 8.08
N PRO A 118 -10.77 16.59 8.89
CA PRO A 118 -11.17 15.26 8.46
C PRO A 118 -12.01 15.22 7.17
N ASP A 119 -11.76 14.23 6.32
CA ASP A 119 -12.58 13.94 5.13
C ASP A 119 -13.50 12.73 5.38
N ALA A 120 -14.81 12.98 5.44
CA ALA A 120 -15.80 11.96 5.78
C ALA A 120 -15.89 10.80 4.77
N ASP A 121 -15.65 11.07 3.48
CA ASP A 121 -15.71 10.04 2.43
C ASP A 121 -14.49 9.12 2.50
N ASN A 122 -13.32 9.70 2.76
CA ASN A 122 -12.10 8.93 3.00
C ASN A 122 -12.20 8.11 4.30
N ILE A 123 -12.68 8.71 5.39
CA ILE A 123 -12.93 7.99 6.65
C ILE A 123 -13.82 6.78 6.38
N LYS A 124 -15.01 7.00 5.80
CA LYS A 124 -15.97 5.93 5.51
C LYS A 124 -15.36 4.81 4.67
N THR A 125 -14.57 5.18 3.65
CA THR A 125 -13.96 4.22 2.72
C THR A 125 -12.86 3.40 3.38
N ASP A 126 -11.98 4.05 4.14
CA ASP A 126 -10.84 3.39 4.76
C ASP A 126 -11.25 2.60 6.00
N THR A 127 -12.10 3.16 6.87
CA THR A 127 -12.51 2.52 8.13
C THR A 127 -13.65 1.53 7.97
N GLY A 128 -14.27 1.44 6.78
CA GLY A 128 -15.14 0.33 6.40
C GLY A 128 -14.44 -1.04 6.38
N THR A 129 -13.13 -1.06 6.59
CA THR A 129 -12.36 -2.26 6.91
C THR A 129 -11.37 -1.88 8.01
N ASP A 130 -11.70 -2.23 9.25
CA ASP A 130 -10.85 -2.03 10.43
C ASP A 130 -9.74 -3.10 10.49
N ARG A 131 -8.82 -3.01 9.53
CA ARG A 131 -7.72 -3.96 9.35
C ARG A 131 -6.56 -3.32 8.59
N VAL A 132 -5.37 -3.40 9.17
CA VAL A 132 -4.09 -2.98 8.63
C VAL A 132 -3.28 -4.24 8.33
N LEU A 133 -2.74 -4.32 7.11
CA LEU A 133 -1.79 -5.39 6.76
C LEU A 133 -0.37 -4.87 6.98
N ILE A 134 0.45 -5.66 7.67
CA ILE A 134 1.81 -5.29 8.07
C ILE A 134 2.77 -6.38 7.58
N SER A 135 3.95 -5.96 7.17
CA SER A 135 4.99 -6.85 6.68
C SER A 135 6.39 -6.36 7.00
N ASP A 136 7.17 -7.26 7.60
CA ASP A 136 8.64 -7.23 7.69
C ASP A 136 9.29 -8.17 6.66
N ASN A 137 8.52 -8.59 5.65
CA ASN A 137 8.95 -9.40 4.51
C ASN A 137 8.38 -8.81 3.22
N PHE A 138 9.04 -7.78 2.70
CA PHE A 138 8.55 -6.99 1.59
C PHE A 138 9.63 -6.62 0.58
N PHE A 139 9.18 -6.24 -0.61
CA PHE A 139 9.96 -5.61 -1.66
C PHE A 139 9.27 -4.30 -2.01
N TYR A 140 10.01 -3.19 -1.99
CA TYR A 140 9.48 -1.93 -2.50
C TYR A 140 10.42 -1.36 -3.55
N PHE A 141 10.00 -1.44 -4.80
CA PHE A 141 10.85 -1.06 -5.93
C PHE A 141 10.69 0.40 -6.36
N GLY A 142 9.53 1.01 -6.09
CA GLY A 142 9.27 2.41 -6.46
C GLY A 142 9.52 2.65 -7.95
N LYS A 143 10.20 3.75 -8.32
CA LYS A 143 10.56 4.08 -9.72
C LYS A 143 11.46 3.04 -10.40
N ALA A 144 12.23 2.27 -9.63
CA ALA A 144 13.04 1.17 -10.15
C ALA A 144 12.25 -0.13 -10.35
N ALA A 145 10.91 -0.10 -10.20
CA ALA A 145 9.99 -1.23 -10.42
C ALA A 145 10.44 -2.11 -11.59
N PRO A 146 10.84 -3.38 -11.37
CA PRO A 146 11.24 -4.26 -12.46
C PRO A 146 10.02 -4.66 -13.28
N GLU A 147 10.23 -4.89 -14.57
CA GLU A 147 9.21 -5.50 -15.43
C GLU A 147 9.13 -6.99 -15.14
N ILE A 148 7.91 -7.49 -14.94
CA ILE A 148 7.71 -8.94 -14.77
C ILE A 148 7.75 -9.58 -16.16
N PRO A 149 8.54 -10.65 -16.36
CA PRO A 149 8.58 -11.36 -17.64
C PRO A 149 7.18 -11.75 -18.13
N GLU A 150 6.93 -11.57 -19.43
CA GLU A 150 5.61 -11.81 -20.02
C GLU A 150 5.12 -13.25 -19.79
N GLN A 151 6.04 -14.22 -19.84
CA GLN A 151 5.74 -15.63 -19.59
C GLN A 151 5.19 -15.86 -18.18
N VAL A 152 5.75 -15.18 -17.17
CA VAL A 152 5.30 -15.25 -15.77
C VAL A 152 3.93 -14.59 -15.60
N LEU A 153 3.67 -13.47 -16.29
CA LEU A 153 2.34 -12.84 -16.26
C LEU A 153 1.28 -13.71 -16.96
N ASN A 154 1.65 -14.36 -18.05
CA ASN A 154 0.77 -15.23 -18.82
C ASN A 154 0.44 -16.53 -18.07
N SER A 155 1.40 -17.12 -17.33
CA SER A 155 1.17 -18.35 -16.57
C SER A 155 0.15 -18.17 -15.45
N VAL A 156 0.14 -17.01 -14.79
CA VAL A 156 -0.88 -16.66 -13.78
C VAL A 156 -2.16 -16.09 -14.40
N GLY A 157 -2.18 -15.81 -15.70
CA GLY A 157 -3.30 -15.17 -16.39
C GLY A 157 -3.56 -13.73 -15.94
N TYR A 158 -2.50 -13.00 -15.57
CA TYR A 158 -2.60 -11.62 -15.13
C TYR A 158 -3.00 -10.70 -16.30
N LYS A 159 -3.89 -9.74 -16.02
CA LYS A 159 -4.14 -8.59 -16.91
C LYS A 159 -4.22 -7.31 -16.09
N ASN A 160 -3.64 -6.24 -16.60
CA ASN A 160 -3.63 -4.93 -15.94
C ASN A 160 -5.01 -4.26 -16.03
N LEU A 161 -5.94 -4.66 -15.17
CA LEU A 161 -7.32 -4.17 -15.10
C LEU A 161 -7.60 -3.57 -13.73
N ARG A 162 -8.61 -2.70 -13.67
CA ARG A 162 -9.09 -2.11 -12.41
C ARG A 162 -9.56 -3.21 -11.45
N GLY A 163 -9.27 -3.03 -10.17
CA GLY A 163 -9.64 -3.96 -9.11
C GLY A 163 -8.42 -4.72 -8.58
N HIS A 164 -8.69 -5.89 -8.01
CA HIS A 164 -7.69 -6.84 -7.57
C HIS A 164 -8.01 -8.22 -8.14
N ARG A 165 -7.00 -9.08 -8.19
CA ARG A 165 -7.07 -10.48 -8.58
C ARG A 165 -6.56 -11.30 -7.41
N VAL A 166 -7.09 -12.51 -7.26
CA VAL A 166 -6.63 -13.46 -6.26
C VAL A 166 -6.18 -14.71 -6.98
N PHE A 167 -4.94 -15.10 -6.77
CA PHE A 167 -4.36 -16.32 -7.31
C PHE A 167 -4.06 -17.26 -6.14
N LEU A 168 -4.47 -18.51 -6.27
CA LEU A 168 -4.11 -19.56 -5.32
C LEU A 168 -2.72 -20.08 -5.64
N GLU A 169 -2.05 -20.62 -4.62
CA GLU A 169 -0.66 -21.07 -4.61
C GLU A 169 -0.18 -21.78 -5.88
N ASP A 170 -0.92 -22.78 -6.37
CA ASP A 170 -0.54 -23.55 -7.55
C ASP A 170 -0.47 -22.70 -8.84
N LYS A 171 -1.23 -21.60 -8.89
CA LYS A 171 -1.30 -20.70 -10.05
C LYS A 171 -0.35 -19.52 -9.98
N CYS A 172 0.32 -19.28 -8.86
CA CYS A 172 1.19 -18.11 -8.67
C CYS A 172 2.63 -18.48 -8.34
N ARG A 173 2.98 -19.76 -8.37
CA ARG A 173 4.34 -20.25 -8.09
C ARG A 173 5.40 -19.52 -8.92
N GLU A 174 5.24 -19.45 -10.25
CA GLU A 174 6.22 -18.75 -11.10
C GLU A 174 6.37 -17.26 -10.76
N LEU A 175 5.28 -16.59 -10.36
CA LEU A 175 5.31 -15.19 -9.95
C LEU A 175 6.07 -15.00 -8.64
N LEU A 176 5.87 -15.91 -7.67
CA LEU A 176 6.58 -15.90 -6.40
C LEU A 176 8.03 -16.34 -6.55
N ASP A 177 8.34 -17.30 -7.41
CA ASP A 177 9.70 -17.75 -7.71
C ASP A 177 10.50 -16.63 -8.39
N TRP A 178 9.89 -15.91 -9.34
CA TRP A 178 10.52 -14.72 -9.93
C TRP A 178 10.79 -13.64 -8.88
N LEU A 179 9.84 -13.36 -8.01
CA LEU A 179 9.98 -12.34 -6.98
C LEU A 179 11.05 -12.73 -5.94
N THR A 180 10.94 -13.93 -5.37
CA THR A 180 11.77 -14.38 -4.24
C THR A 180 13.10 -14.98 -4.67
N GLY A 181 13.25 -15.39 -5.92
CA GLY A 181 14.52 -15.80 -6.51
C GLY A 181 15.23 -14.61 -7.14
N SER A 182 14.68 -14.10 -8.24
CA SER A 182 15.35 -13.11 -9.09
C SER A 182 15.43 -11.70 -8.49
N GLN A 183 14.62 -11.37 -7.48
CA GLN A 183 14.66 -10.06 -6.80
C GLN A 183 15.09 -10.18 -5.33
N SER A 184 15.60 -11.34 -4.92
CA SER A 184 15.94 -11.67 -3.52
C SER A 184 16.86 -10.64 -2.84
N GLU A 185 17.79 -10.04 -3.57
CA GLU A 185 18.72 -9.03 -3.04
C GLU A 185 18.03 -7.74 -2.56
N HIS A 186 16.78 -7.51 -3.00
CA HIS A 186 15.96 -6.36 -2.62
C HIS A 186 14.98 -6.64 -1.47
N LEU A 187 15.06 -7.82 -0.85
CA LEU A 187 14.22 -8.14 0.29
C LEU A 187 14.42 -7.13 1.43
N ASN A 188 13.31 -6.60 1.93
CA ASN A 188 13.20 -5.56 2.96
C ASN A 188 13.88 -4.23 2.61
N GLN A 189 14.06 -3.97 1.31
CA GLN A 189 14.64 -2.72 0.82
C GLN A 189 13.60 -1.83 0.13
N ILE A 190 13.85 -0.54 0.24
CA ILE A 190 13.27 0.49 -0.62
C ILE A 190 14.31 0.77 -1.70
N VAL A 191 14.12 0.18 -2.88
CA VAL A 191 15.10 0.26 -3.99
C VAL A 191 15.17 1.67 -4.57
N ASP A 192 14.02 2.32 -4.73
CA ASP A 192 13.91 3.69 -5.22
C ASP A 192 12.68 4.40 -4.61
N ASP A 193 12.61 5.71 -4.78
CA ASP A 193 11.50 6.55 -4.36
C ASP A 193 10.17 6.07 -4.99
N PRO A 194 9.04 6.26 -4.29
CA PRO A 194 7.73 6.21 -4.90
C PRO A 194 7.63 7.10 -6.16
N PHE A 195 6.87 6.68 -7.17
CA PHE A 195 6.76 7.44 -8.43
C PHE A 195 6.40 8.92 -8.22
N GLN A 196 5.47 9.19 -7.30
CA GLN A 196 4.94 10.51 -7.00
C GLN A 196 5.47 11.07 -5.68
N PHE A 197 6.60 10.57 -5.17
CA PHE A 197 7.15 11.00 -3.89
C PHE A 197 7.45 12.51 -3.82
N HIS A 198 7.81 13.13 -4.94
CA HIS A 198 8.00 14.58 -5.03
C HIS A 198 6.73 15.40 -4.74
N GLN A 199 5.55 14.77 -4.79
CA GLN A 199 4.23 15.35 -4.51
C GLN A 199 3.71 14.93 -3.11
N SER A 200 4.59 14.62 -2.15
CA SER A 200 4.20 14.16 -0.81
C SER A 200 3.27 15.13 -0.04
N GLY A 201 3.30 16.43 -0.40
CA GLY A 201 2.41 17.45 0.13
C GLY A 201 0.96 17.35 -0.37
N ALA A 202 0.73 16.64 -1.47
CA ALA A 202 -0.60 16.47 -2.04
C ALA A 202 -1.52 15.65 -1.13
N ARG A 203 -2.82 15.79 -1.38
CA ARG A 203 -3.90 15.09 -0.69
C ARG A 203 -4.78 14.37 -1.71
N TYR A 204 -5.60 13.44 -1.27
CA TYR A 204 -6.49 12.67 -2.13
C TYR A 204 -7.91 12.67 -1.56
N SER A 205 -8.89 12.92 -2.44
CA SER A 205 -10.31 12.80 -2.12
C SER A 205 -10.90 11.63 -2.91
N VAL A 206 -11.46 10.64 -2.20
CA VAL A 206 -12.16 9.50 -2.81
C VAL A 206 -13.39 9.96 -3.59
N SER A 207 -14.20 10.88 -3.05
CA SER A 207 -15.44 11.33 -3.69
C SER A 207 -15.20 12.10 -4.99
N ALA A 208 -14.09 12.84 -5.08
CA ALA A 208 -13.70 13.52 -6.30
C ALA A 208 -12.85 12.64 -7.25
N ASP A 209 -12.35 11.49 -6.81
CA ASP A 209 -11.25 10.71 -7.43
C ASP A 209 -10.09 11.60 -7.93
N LYS A 210 -9.68 12.56 -7.10
CA LYS A 210 -8.69 13.57 -7.46
C LYS A 210 -7.62 13.75 -6.40
N VAL A 211 -6.42 14.06 -6.91
CA VAL A 211 -5.30 14.57 -6.12
C VAL A 211 -5.48 16.09 -6.00
N LEU A 212 -5.38 16.60 -4.77
CA LEU A 212 -5.50 18.01 -4.41
C LEU A 212 -4.11 18.49 -3.98
N ASN A 213 -3.73 19.69 -4.42
CA ASN A 213 -2.48 20.34 -4.02
C ASN A 213 -2.73 21.38 -2.94
#